data_AF-A0A7I8DTB4-F1
#
_entry.id   AF-A0A7I8DTB4-F1
#
_cell.length_a   1.000
_cell.length_b   1.000
_cell.length_c   1.000
_cell.angle_alpha   90.00
_cell.angle_beta   90.00
_cell.angle_gamma   90.00
#
_symmetry.space_group_name_H-M   'P 1'
#
loop_
_entity.id
_entity.type
_entity.pdbx_description
1 polymer ?
#
loop_
_entity_poly.entity_id
_entity_poly.type
_entity_poly.pdbx_seq_one_letter_code
_entity_poly.pdbx_strand_id
1 'polypeptide(L)'
;MNQIKRIAKMLSIVLILSMAVQLALPGFFTSTATAATIAISPKKLTLEVGKTKVLKVTGTKVKATWKSSDAKIATVSKTGLVTAKKAGKATITATVNKKAYTCSVTVKEKKANNPLVDAAPFKAQGVTSGNVSYIFPSSWNKYEGAASGLTQIFLSPETMTSSTDDQTPYILLYLADLAAPSDADTLAAYYKEFTADTIVSQFAQSGMDVTVNNFTLTNYATDLGIGYLTSFDYTYQGLTVKRNIYDIYTDKTLIKVMVSDPGKTTTPDLNQVTDYLLKTIQISK
;
A
#
# COMPACT_ATOMS: atom_id res chain seq x y z
N MET A 1 18.22 71.64 -57.47
CA MET A 1 19.02 70.43 -57.78
C MET A 1 19.85 69.91 -56.58
N ASN A 2 19.40 70.09 -55.33
CA ASN A 2 20.12 69.69 -54.10
C ASN A 2 19.29 68.85 -53.10
N GLN A 3 18.04 68.50 -53.42
CA GLN A 3 17.22 67.55 -52.64
C GLN A 3 17.32 66.11 -53.19
N ILE A 4 17.59 65.94 -54.49
CA ILE A 4 17.83 64.62 -55.12
C ILE A 4 19.18 64.01 -54.71
N LYS A 5 20.18 64.84 -54.39
CA LYS A 5 21.50 64.40 -53.88
C LYS A 5 21.49 63.97 -52.40
N ARG A 6 20.46 64.32 -51.63
CA ARG A 6 20.28 63.87 -50.23
C ARG A 6 19.56 62.53 -50.12
N ILE A 7 18.72 62.18 -51.10
CA ILE A 7 18.13 60.83 -51.23
C ILE A 7 19.17 59.83 -51.77
N ALA A 8 20.12 60.27 -52.61
CA ALA A 8 21.18 59.41 -53.13
C ALA A 8 22.31 59.07 -52.13
N LYS A 9 22.42 59.78 -50.99
CA LYS A 9 23.42 59.48 -49.93
C LYS A 9 22.85 58.80 -48.69
N MET A 10 21.51 58.70 -48.59
CA MET A 10 20.81 57.81 -47.64
C MET A 10 20.40 56.46 -48.26
N LEU A 11 20.78 56.22 -49.52
CA LEU A 11 20.80 54.92 -50.19
C LEU A 11 22.07 54.10 -49.90
N SER A 12 22.90 54.53 -48.95
CA SER A 12 24.24 53.93 -48.73
C SER A 12 24.41 53.18 -47.40
N ILE A 13 23.36 53.00 -46.58
CA ILE A 13 23.50 52.33 -45.26
C ILE A 13 22.45 51.22 -45.01
N VAL A 14 21.42 51.03 -45.83
CA VAL A 14 20.35 50.03 -45.56
C VAL A 14 20.19 48.96 -46.66
N LEU A 15 21.16 48.83 -47.58
CA LEU A 15 21.14 47.78 -48.61
C LEU A 15 22.51 47.13 -48.84
N ILE A 16 23.20 46.74 -47.75
CA ILE A 16 24.41 45.91 -47.77
C ILE A 16 24.26 44.74 -46.78
N LEU A 17 23.10 44.06 -46.79
CA LEU A 17 22.94 42.82 -46.02
C LEU A 17 22.00 41.78 -46.64
N SER A 18 21.87 41.71 -47.98
CA SER A 18 21.01 40.67 -48.56
C SER A 18 21.52 39.93 -49.80
N MET A 19 22.61 40.33 -50.47
CA MET A 19 23.09 39.57 -51.64
C MET A 19 24.62 39.55 -51.71
N ALA A 20 25.25 38.81 -50.79
CA ALA A 20 26.58 38.28 -51.01
C ALA A 20 26.47 37.00 -51.85
N VAL A 21 26.68 37.19 -53.14
CA VAL A 21 27.22 36.26 -54.13
C VAL A 21 27.76 34.95 -53.51
N GLN A 22 27.05 33.86 -53.76
CA GLN A 22 27.50 32.50 -53.53
C GLN A 22 28.73 32.23 -54.41
N LEU A 23 29.92 32.39 -53.82
CA LEU A 23 31.16 31.89 -54.40
C LEU A 23 31.17 30.37 -54.24
N ALA A 24 31.35 29.66 -55.35
CA ALA A 24 31.50 28.22 -55.39
C ALA A 24 32.68 27.76 -54.51
N LEU A 25 32.35 27.15 -53.37
CA LEU A 25 33.20 26.15 -52.77
C LEU A 25 32.61 24.80 -53.20
N PRO A 26 33.37 23.85 -53.79
CA PRO A 26 32.99 22.45 -53.75
C PRO A 26 33.14 21.99 -52.29
N GLY A 27 32.19 22.41 -51.47
CA GLY A 27 31.98 21.90 -50.14
C GLY A 27 31.53 20.46 -50.30
N PHE A 28 32.48 19.53 -50.21
CA PHE A 28 32.19 18.18 -49.81
C PHE A 28 31.45 18.26 -48.47
N PHE A 29 30.12 18.31 -48.51
CA PHE A 29 29.32 17.83 -47.40
C PHE A 29 29.59 16.34 -47.35
N THR A 30 30.66 15.96 -46.65
CA THR A 30 30.75 14.60 -46.14
C THR A 30 29.61 14.50 -45.13
N SER A 31 28.46 14.02 -45.63
CA SER A 31 27.43 13.46 -44.75
C SER A 31 28.08 12.25 -44.11
N THR A 32 28.77 12.49 -43.00
CA THR A 32 29.14 11.42 -42.09
C THR A 32 27.83 10.94 -41.50
N ALA A 33 27.20 9.98 -42.19
CA ALA A 33 26.23 9.10 -41.60
C ALA A 33 26.97 8.42 -40.43
N THR A 34 26.82 8.98 -39.24
CA THR A 34 27.24 8.32 -38.01
C THR A 34 26.52 6.99 -38.02
N ALA A 35 27.27 5.90 -38.23
CA ALA A 35 26.71 4.56 -38.19
C ALA A 35 25.92 4.45 -36.89
N ALA A 36 24.60 4.33 -37.00
CA ALA A 36 23.74 4.34 -35.83
C ALA A 36 24.16 3.16 -34.94
N THR A 37 24.78 3.47 -33.80
CA THR A 37 25.26 2.44 -32.88
C THR A 37 24.04 1.66 -32.39
N ILE A 38 24.04 0.36 -32.65
CA ILE A 38 22.94 -0.51 -32.25
C ILE A 38 22.79 -0.43 -30.73
N ALA A 39 21.57 -0.15 -30.26
CA ALA A 39 21.27 0.03 -28.85
C ALA A 39 19.93 -0.59 -28.48
N ILE A 40 19.82 -1.04 -27.23
CA ILE A 40 18.56 -1.46 -26.61
C ILE A 40 18.05 -0.36 -25.68
N SER A 41 16.75 -0.06 -25.74
CA SER A 41 16.11 0.91 -24.86
C SER A 41 14.76 0.41 -24.35
N PRO A 42 14.47 0.59 -23.04
CA PRO A 42 15.37 1.06 -21.98
C PRO A 42 16.42 -0.01 -21.55
N LYS A 43 17.52 0.42 -20.91
CA LYS A 43 18.53 -0.50 -20.31
C LYS A 43 18.14 -1.05 -18.93
N LYS A 44 17.22 -0.37 -18.24
CA LYS A 44 16.63 -0.78 -16.97
C LYS A 44 15.13 -0.61 -17.05
N LEU A 45 14.39 -1.58 -16.55
CA LEU A 45 12.94 -1.60 -16.60
C LEU A 45 12.40 -2.14 -15.27
N THR A 46 11.47 -1.41 -14.67
CA THR A 46 10.74 -1.86 -13.48
C THR A 46 9.27 -2.05 -13.86
N LEU A 47 8.71 -3.23 -13.58
CA LEU A 47 7.31 -3.57 -13.84
C LEU A 47 6.68 -4.21 -12.62
N GLU A 48 5.35 -4.11 -12.51
CA GLU A 48 4.58 -4.93 -11.57
C GLU A 48 4.18 -6.25 -12.24
N VAL A 49 3.96 -7.30 -11.45
CA VAL A 49 3.45 -8.60 -11.94
C VAL A 49 2.19 -8.38 -12.81
N GLY A 50 2.18 -8.99 -13.99
CA GLY A 50 1.09 -8.89 -14.97
C GLY A 50 1.17 -7.70 -15.93
N LYS A 51 2.08 -6.72 -15.70
CA LYS A 51 2.30 -5.62 -16.65
C LYS A 51 3.27 -6.02 -17.77
N THR A 52 3.19 -5.29 -18.88
CA THR A 52 4.02 -5.55 -20.06
C THR A 52 4.69 -4.28 -20.58
N LYS A 53 5.85 -4.42 -21.24
CA LYS A 53 6.51 -3.31 -21.94
C LYS A 53 7.29 -3.83 -23.14
N VAL A 54 7.24 -3.11 -24.25
CA VAL A 54 8.04 -3.40 -25.44
C VAL A 54 9.43 -2.79 -25.28
N LEU A 55 10.47 -3.60 -25.42
CA LEU A 55 11.86 -3.15 -25.59
C LEU A 55 12.14 -2.88 -27.07
N LYS A 56 12.87 -1.81 -27.36
CA LYS A 56 13.23 -1.43 -28.74
C LYS A 56 14.72 -1.60 -28.95
N VAL A 57 15.08 -2.16 -30.11
CA VAL A 57 16.45 -2.14 -30.62
C VAL A 57 16.51 -1.11 -31.75
N THR A 58 17.37 -0.12 -31.62
CA THR A 58 17.59 0.95 -32.61
C THR A 58 18.93 0.77 -33.31
N GLY A 59 19.15 1.53 -34.39
CA GLY A 59 20.41 1.51 -35.14
C GLY A 59 20.60 0.30 -36.07
N THR A 60 19.54 -0.48 -36.32
CA THR A 60 19.57 -1.64 -37.21
C THR A 60 18.19 -1.91 -37.82
N LYS A 61 18.17 -2.47 -39.04
CA LYS A 61 16.97 -3.06 -39.66
C LYS A 61 16.86 -4.57 -39.44
N VAL A 62 17.91 -5.19 -38.90
CA VAL A 62 17.97 -6.63 -38.62
C VAL A 62 17.12 -6.94 -37.39
N LYS A 63 16.29 -7.98 -37.49
CA LYS A 63 15.44 -8.43 -36.37
C LYS A 63 16.31 -9.00 -35.25
N ALA A 64 16.02 -8.59 -34.01
CA ALA A 64 16.68 -9.13 -32.84
C ALA A 64 16.09 -10.49 -32.44
N THR A 65 16.96 -11.38 -31.97
CA THR A 65 16.55 -12.60 -31.25
C THR A 65 16.52 -12.30 -29.76
N TRP A 66 15.45 -12.70 -29.07
CA TRP A 66 15.22 -12.32 -27.67
C TRP A 66 15.31 -13.54 -26.74
N LYS A 67 15.91 -13.33 -25.56
CA LYS A 67 15.98 -14.34 -24.50
C LYS A 67 15.81 -13.68 -23.13
N SER A 68 15.15 -14.38 -22.21
CA SER A 68 15.14 -14.04 -20.78
C SER A 68 16.10 -14.93 -20.01
N SER A 69 16.78 -14.38 -19.00
CA SER A 69 17.56 -15.16 -18.05
C SER A 69 16.69 -16.03 -17.14
N ASP A 70 15.45 -15.60 -16.85
CA ASP A 70 14.50 -16.34 -16.04
C ASP A 70 13.06 -16.10 -16.54
N ALA A 71 12.53 -17.09 -17.26
CA ALA A 71 11.18 -17.06 -17.81
C ALA A 71 10.07 -17.24 -16.75
N LYS A 72 10.39 -17.61 -15.51
CA LYS A 72 9.44 -17.63 -14.39
C LYS A 72 9.24 -16.23 -13.82
N ILE A 73 10.26 -15.37 -13.89
CA ILE A 73 10.22 -13.96 -13.44
C ILE A 73 9.69 -13.04 -14.55
N ALA A 74 10.26 -13.11 -15.75
CA ALA A 74 9.83 -12.30 -16.89
C ALA A 74 10.04 -13.03 -18.23
N THR A 75 9.06 -13.00 -19.12
CA THR A 75 9.17 -13.52 -20.49
C THR A 75 9.32 -12.40 -21.51
N VAL A 76 9.91 -12.70 -22.66
CA VAL A 76 10.00 -11.77 -23.80
C VAL A 76 9.52 -12.46 -25.07
N SER A 77 8.70 -11.78 -25.86
CA SER A 77 8.21 -12.28 -27.15
C SER A 77 9.23 -12.06 -28.29
N LYS A 78 8.96 -12.63 -29.47
CA LYS A 78 9.75 -12.39 -30.69
C LYS A 78 9.78 -10.92 -31.13
N THR A 79 8.81 -10.10 -30.70
CA THR A 79 8.73 -8.66 -31.01
C THR A 79 9.35 -7.78 -29.93
N GLY A 80 9.94 -8.36 -28.88
CA GLY A 80 10.51 -7.62 -27.75
C GLY A 80 9.49 -7.20 -26.69
N LEU A 81 8.27 -7.76 -26.72
CA LEU A 81 7.27 -7.53 -25.65
C LEU A 81 7.67 -8.32 -24.41
N VAL A 82 8.09 -7.61 -23.37
CA VAL A 82 8.38 -8.17 -22.05
C VAL A 82 7.11 -8.27 -21.22
N THR A 83 6.87 -9.42 -20.60
CA THR A 83 5.75 -9.69 -19.69
C THR A 83 6.29 -10.08 -18.32
N ALA A 84 5.89 -9.35 -17.28
CA ALA A 84 6.27 -9.63 -15.90
C ALA A 84 5.37 -10.73 -15.30
N LYS A 85 5.97 -11.80 -14.76
CA LYS A 85 5.25 -12.98 -14.26
C LYS A 85 5.32 -13.17 -12.75
N LYS A 86 6.49 -12.94 -12.15
CA LYS A 86 6.73 -13.11 -10.71
C LYS A 86 7.71 -12.05 -10.22
N ALA A 87 7.55 -11.59 -8.99
CA ALA A 87 8.52 -10.67 -8.39
C ALA A 87 9.93 -11.25 -8.37
N GLY A 88 10.92 -10.39 -8.61
CA GLY A 88 12.32 -10.79 -8.75
C GLY A 88 13.05 -9.99 -9.83
N LYS A 89 14.25 -10.43 -10.18
CA LYS A 89 15.07 -9.78 -11.21
C LYS A 89 15.35 -10.75 -12.35
N ALA A 90 15.21 -10.27 -13.58
CA ALA A 90 15.56 -11.00 -14.79
C ALA A 90 16.34 -10.07 -15.73
N THR A 91 17.20 -10.64 -16.56
CA THR A 91 17.88 -9.91 -17.64
C THR A 91 17.30 -10.35 -18.97
N ILE A 92 16.86 -9.39 -19.77
CA ILE A 92 16.41 -9.62 -21.14
C ILE A 92 17.56 -9.30 -22.09
N THR A 93 17.89 -10.24 -22.97
CA THR A 93 18.97 -10.13 -23.96
C THR A 93 18.37 -10.09 -25.37
N ALA A 94 18.74 -9.06 -26.13
CA ALA A 94 18.52 -8.95 -27.56
C ALA A 94 19.83 -9.25 -28.30
N THR A 95 19.81 -10.22 -29.21
CA THR A 95 20.95 -10.57 -30.06
C THR A 95 20.72 -10.07 -31.48
N VAL A 96 21.63 -9.23 -31.97
CA VAL A 96 21.65 -8.73 -33.36
C VAL A 96 23.05 -8.91 -33.92
N ASN A 97 23.18 -9.53 -35.09
CA ASN A 97 24.48 -9.77 -35.75
C ASN A 97 25.53 -10.38 -34.82
N LYS A 98 25.14 -11.39 -34.03
CA LYS A 98 25.95 -12.08 -33.01
C LYS A 98 26.41 -11.21 -31.82
N LYS A 99 25.97 -9.95 -31.71
CA LYS A 99 26.21 -9.07 -30.55
C LYS A 99 25.00 -9.06 -29.62
N ALA A 100 25.27 -9.08 -28.32
CA ALA A 100 24.24 -9.10 -27.28
C ALA A 100 24.04 -7.71 -26.65
N TYR A 101 22.78 -7.33 -26.46
CA TYR A 101 22.35 -6.09 -25.82
C TYR A 101 21.36 -6.43 -24.70
N THR A 102 21.57 -5.88 -23.50
CA THR A 102 20.83 -6.31 -22.30
C THR A 102 19.97 -5.22 -21.69
N CYS A 103 18.83 -5.61 -21.16
CA CYS A 103 17.97 -4.81 -20.29
C CYS A 103 17.79 -5.53 -18.95
N SER A 104 18.10 -4.86 -17.84
CA SER A 104 17.80 -5.38 -16.50
C SER A 104 16.34 -5.10 -16.15
N VAL A 105 15.59 -6.15 -15.85
CA VAL A 105 14.18 -6.10 -15.48
C VAL A 105 14.03 -6.42 -14.00
N THR A 106 13.44 -5.50 -13.25
CA THR A 106 13.01 -5.73 -11.86
C THR A 106 11.50 -5.83 -11.85
N VAL A 107 10.97 -6.99 -11.47
CA VAL A 107 9.54 -7.21 -11.27
C VAL A 107 9.23 -7.01 -9.80
N LYS A 108 8.35 -6.07 -9.51
CA LYS A 108 7.75 -5.87 -8.18
C LYS A 108 6.47 -6.69 -8.10
N GLU A 109 6.12 -7.10 -6.88
CA GLU A 109 4.80 -7.67 -6.62
C GLU A 109 3.72 -6.73 -7.14
N LYS A 110 2.66 -7.31 -7.71
CA LYS A 110 1.45 -6.54 -7.99
C LYS A 110 0.91 -6.10 -6.63
N LYS A 111 0.88 -4.79 -6.37
CA LYS A 111 0.03 -4.30 -5.28
C LYS A 111 -1.37 -4.79 -5.61
N ALA A 112 -1.95 -5.61 -4.72
CA ALA A 112 -3.38 -5.83 -4.78
C ALA A 112 -4.00 -4.45 -4.63
N ASN A 113 -4.48 -3.86 -5.73
CA ASN A 113 -5.32 -2.66 -5.68
C ASN A 113 -6.59 -3.13 -4.98
N ASN A 114 -6.58 -3.08 -3.67
CA ASN A 114 -7.77 -3.26 -2.87
C ASN A 114 -8.42 -1.87 -2.84
N PRO A 115 -9.59 -1.68 -3.47
CA PRO A 115 -10.28 -0.39 -3.43
C PRO A 115 -10.52 0.09 -2.00
N LEU A 116 -10.66 -0.83 -1.05
CA LEU A 116 -10.78 -0.55 0.37
C LEU A 116 -9.44 -0.18 1.02
N VAL A 117 -8.29 -0.34 0.38
CA VAL A 117 -7.03 0.25 0.85
C VAL A 117 -6.89 1.67 0.30
N ASP A 118 -7.25 1.87 -0.97
CA ASP A 118 -7.15 3.16 -1.64
C ASP A 118 -8.19 4.18 -1.12
N ALA A 119 -9.34 3.71 -0.62
CA ALA A 119 -10.40 4.53 -0.04
C ALA A 119 -10.14 4.96 1.42
N ALA A 120 -9.06 4.46 2.04
CA ALA A 120 -8.80 4.76 3.44
C ALA A 120 -8.46 6.26 3.64
N PRO A 121 -8.94 6.89 4.72
CA PRO A 121 -8.63 8.30 5.03
C PRO A 121 -7.16 8.51 5.43
N PHE A 122 -6.37 7.43 5.46
CA PHE A 122 -4.95 7.41 5.79
C PHE A 122 -4.22 6.42 4.86
N LYS A 123 -2.89 6.48 4.85
CA LYS A 123 -2.09 5.47 4.15
C LYS A 123 -2.31 4.12 4.82
N ALA A 124 -3.01 3.22 4.14
CA ALA A 124 -3.40 1.93 4.68
C ALA A 124 -2.69 0.76 3.99
N GLN A 125 -2.80 -0.40 4.61
CA GLN A 125 -2.40 -1.68 4.05
C GLN A 125 -3.44 -2.74 4.42
N GLY A 126 -3.73 -3.64 3.49
CA GLY A 126 -4.54 -4.82 3.74
C GLY A 126 -3.66 -6.00 4.15
N VAL A 127 -4.09 -6.74 5.17
CA VAL A 127 -3.40 -7.92 5.67
C VAL A 127 -4.39 -9.05 5.83
N THR A 128 -3.91 -10.29 5.75
CA THR A 128 -4.69 -11.49 6.04
C THR A 128 -3.93 -12.32 7.09
N SER A 129 -4.61 -12.68 8.16
CA SER A 129 -4.11 -13.55 9.23
C SER A 129 -5.12 -14.68 9.43
N GLY A 130 -4.71 -15.91 9.12
CA GLY A 130 -5.63 -17.05 9.07
C GLY A 130 -6.69 -16.85 7.98
N ASN A 131 -7.96 -17.03 8.34
CA ASN A 131 -9.11 -16.84 7.46
C ASN A 131 -9.67 -15.40 7.49
N VAL A 132 -9.00 -14.46 8.16
CA VAL A 132 -9.51 -13.08 8.30
C VAL A 132 -8.61 -12.08 7.60
N SER A 133 -9.23 -11.25 6.77
CA SER A 133 -8.60 -10.11 6.11
C SER A 133 -9.10 -8.81 6.73
N TYR A 134 -8.20 -7.83 6.88
CA TYR A 134 -8.51 -6.55 7.52
C TYR A 134 -7.54 -5.46 7.03
N ILE A 135 -7.92 -4.20 7.21
CA ILE A 135 -7.15 -3.04 6.73
C ILE A 135 -6.82 -2.08 7.88
N PHE A 136 -5.57 -1.65 7.96
CA PHE A 136 -5.10 -0.74 9.00
C PHE A 136 -4.00 0.20 8.46
N PRO A 137 -3.59 1.25 9.21
CA PRO A 137 -2.57 2.19 8.77
C PRO A 137 -1.23 1.49 8.47
N SER A 138 -0.62 1.84 7.34
CA SER A 138 0.68 1.28 6.94
C SER A 138 1.84 1.71 7.84
N SER A 139 1.65 2.76 8.63
CA SER A 139 2.63 3.26 9.60
C SER A 139 2.57 2.55 10.95
N TRP A 140 1.49 1.80 11.23
CA TRP A 140 1.33 1.12 12.51
C TRP A 140 2.04 -0.22 12.52
N ASN A 141 2.50 -0.61 13.69
CA ASN A 141 3.06 -1.91 13.96
C ASN A 141 1.96 -2.95 14.07
N LYS A 142 2.25 -4.17 13.61
CA LYS A 142 1.41 -5.36 13.80
C LYS A 142 2.21 -6.40 14.57
N TYR A 143 1.66 -6.89 15.67
CA TYR A 143 2.21 -8.00 16.45
C TYR A 143 1.21 -9.15 16.47
N GLU A 144 1.69 -10.35 16.20
CA GLU A 144 0.88 -11.57 16.32
C GLU A 144 1.31 -12.33 17.57
N GLY A 145 0.34 -12.75 18.35
CA GLY A 145 0.51 -13.60 19.52
C GLY A 145 -0.47 -14.76 19.51
N ALA A 146 -0.19 -15.75 20.34
CA ALA A 146 -1.12 -16.84 20.64
C ALA A 146 -1.33 -16.89 22.15
N ALA A 147 -2.59 -16.79 22.60
CA ALA A 147 -2.96 -16.93 24.00
C ALA A 147 -4.20 -17.82 24.09
N SER A 148 -4.15 -18.82 24.98
CA SER A 148 -5.27 -19.75 25.21
C SER A 148 -5.80 -20.43 23.94
N GLY A 149 -4.92 -20.71 22.97
CA GLY A 149 -5.28 -21.33 21.68
C GLY A 149 -5.88 -20.38 20.65
N LEU A 150 -5.99 -19.09 20.95
CA LEU A 150 -6.55 -18.06 20.07
C LEU A 150 -5.44 -17.22 19.43
N THR A 151 -5.61 -16.87 18.16
CA THR A 151 -4.75 -15.90 17.48
C THR A 151 -5.13 -14.48 17.94
N GLN A 152 -4.14 -13.76 18.45
CA GLN A 152 -4.25 -12.36 18.86
C GLN A 152 -3.42 -11.49 17.93
N ILE A 153 -4.00 -10.39 17.48
CA ILE A 153 -3.38 -9.44 16.56
C ILE A 153 -3.44 -8.07 17.21
N PHE A 154 -2.28 -7.56 17.62
CA PHE A 154 -2.14 -6.21 18.15
C PHE A 154 -1.73 -5.26 17.04
N LEU A 155 -2.46 -4.16 16.90
CA LEU A 155 -2.14 -3.06 16.01
C LEU A 155 -1.86 -1.83 16.87
N SER A 156 -0.69 -1.21 16.70
CA SER A 156 -0.27 -0.09 17.54
C SER A 156 0.54 0.94 16.75
N PRO A 157 0.35 2.25 16.96
CA PRO A 157 1.20 3.29 16.38
C PRO A 157 2.62 3.28 16.97
N GLU A 158 2.81 2.71 18.15
CA GLU A 158 4.08 2.67 18.87
C GLU A 158 4.56 1.23 19.08
N THR A 159 5.83 1.08 19.46
CA THR A 159 6.38 -0.24 19.80
C THR A 159 5.78 -0.72 21.12
N MET A 160 5.14 -1.89 21.11
CA MET A 160 4.63 -2.49 22.35
C MET A 160 5.76 -3.21 23.08
N THR A 161 5.85 -3.01 24.39
CA THR A 161 6.88 -3.66 25.24
C THR A 161 6.39 -4.94 25.89
N SER A 162 5.07 -5.10 26.04
CA SER A 162 4.40 -6.31 26.54
C SER A 162 2.94 -6.35 26.09
N SER A 163 2.28 -7.50 26.19
CA SER A 163 0.84 -7.63 25.91
C SER A 163 -0.07 -6.96 26.95
N THR A 164 0.49 -6.50 28.06
CA THR A 164 -0.19 -5.79 29.16
C THR A 164 0.21 -4.32 29.21
N ASP A 165 0.78 -3.79 28.12
CA ASP A 165 1.19 -2.39 28.03
C ASP A 165 -0.03 -1.48 27.91
N ASP A 166 -0.56 -1.07 29.05
CA ASP A 166 -1.70 -0.16 29.14
C ASP A 166 -1.33 1.30 28.85
N GLN A 167 -0.04 1.64 28.70
CA GLN A 167 0.44 2.99 28.39
C GLN A 167 0.50 3.26 26.88
N THR A 168 0.42 2.22 26.06
CA THR A 168 0.49 2.31 24.60
C THR A 168 -0.91 2.16 24.02
N PRO A 169 -1.38 3.06 23.14
CA PRO A 169 -2.65 2.87 22.45
C PRO A 169 -2.55 1.66 21.53
N TYR A 170 -3.53 0.76 21.58
CA TYR A 170 -3.56 -0.40 20.70
C TYR A 170 -4.98 -0.80 20.32
N ILE A 171 -5.09 -1.50 19.20
CA ILE A 171 -6.26 -2.27 18.82
C ILE A 171 -5.86 -3.74 18.84
N LEU A 172 -6.53 -4.54 19.67
CA LEU A 172 -6.39 -5.97 19.73
C LEU A 172 -7.57 -6.61 18.99
N LEU A 173 -7.27 -7.24 17.86
CA LEU A 173 -8.19 -8.12 17.14
C LEU A 173 -7.94 -9.56 17.57
N TYR A 174 -9.00 -10.27 17.94
CA TYR A 174 -8.94 -11.69 18.22
C TYR A 174 -10.12 -12.41 17.61
N LEU A 175 -9.81 -13.63 17.18
CA LEU A 175 -10.72 -14.51 16.49
C LEU A 175 -10.85 -15.74 17.34
N ALA A 176 -12.06 -15.97 17.81
CA ALA A 176 -12.35 -17.16 18.57
C ALA A 176 -13.39 -17.97 17.80
N ASP A 177 -12.96 -19.18 17.41
CA ASP A 177 -13.87 -20.25 17.00
C ASP A 177 -14.54 -20.77 18.28
N LEU A 178 -15.41 -19.92 18.85
CA LEU A 178 -16.14 -20.26 20.05
C LEU A 178 -17.25 -21.22 19.66
N ALA A 179 -17.61 -22.11 20.59
CA ALA A 179 -18.97 -22.64 20.67
C ALA A 179 -19.93 -21.48 21.07
N ALA A 180 -19.93 -20.40 20.30
CA ALA A 180 -20.70 -19.21 20.54
C ALA A 180 -22.19 -19.55 20.42
N PRO A 181 -23.05 -18.87 21.19
CA PRO A 181 -24.48 -18.99 21.01
C PRO A 181 -24.88 -18.83 19.55
N SER A 182 -25.69 -19.76 19.04
CA SER A 182 -26.04 -19.81 17.61
C SER A 182 -27.08 -18.78 17.18
N ASP A 183 -27.68 -18.05 18.14
CA ASP A 183 -28.81 -17.15 17.93
C ASP A 183 -28.69 -15.85 18.73
N ALA A 184 -29.42 -14.83 18.24
CA ALA A 184 -29.40 -13.47 18.77
C ALA A 184 -29.93 -13.37 20.21
N ASP A 185 -30.90 -14.21 20.58
CA ASP A 185 -31.57 -14.14 21.89
C ASP A 185 -30.64 -14.64 22.99
N THR A 186 -29.95 -15.75 22.74
CA THR A 186 -28.94 -16.30 23.66
C THR A 186 -27.74 -15.35 23.79
N LEU A 187 -27.37 -14.69 22.69
CA LEU A 187 -26.36 -13.64 22.70
C LEU A 187 -26.77 -12.45 23.58
N ALA A 188 -28.01 -11.98 23.41
CA ALA A 188 -28.56 -10.87 24.20
C ALA A 188 -28.65 -11.22 25.69
N ALA A 189 -29.00 -12.46 26.03
CA ALA A 189 -29.01 -12.93 27.40
C ALA A 189 -27.61 -12.92 28.03
N TYR A 190 -26.60 -13.39 27.29
CA TYR A 190 -25.20 -13.37 27.75
C TYR A 190 -24.72 -11.95 28.06
N TYR A 191 -24.97 -10.99 27.17
CA TYR A 191 -24.53 -9.61 27.38
C TYR A 191 -25.36 -8.86 28.43
N LYS A 192 -26.60 -9.28 28.72
CA LYS A 192 -27.43 -8.69 29.78
C LYS A 192 -26.80 -8.83 31.17
N GLU A 193 -26.00 -9.87 31.39
CA GLU A 193 -25.28 -10.10 32.65
C GLU A 193 -23.95 -9.34 32.73
N PHE A 194 -23.50 -8.72 31.62
CA PHE A 194 -22.25 -7.98 31.57
C PHE A 194 -22.43 -6.59 32.18
N THR A 195 -21.80 -6.37 33.34
CA THR A 195 -21.88 -5.11 34.10
C THR A 195 -20.48 -4.59 34.46
N ALA A 196 -20.40 -3.35 34.96
CA ALA A 196 -19.15 -2.80 35.50
C ALA A 196 -18.53 -3.70 36.57
N ASP A 197 -19.33 -4.29 37.47
CA ASP A 197 -18.85 -5.20 38.53
C ASP A 197 -18.25 -6.50 37.96
N THR A 198 -18.84 -7.02 36.86
CA THR A 198 -18.26 -8.19 36.18
C THR A 198 -16.89 -7.87 35.58
N ILE A 199 -16.70 -6.66 35.06
CA ILE A 199 -15.41 -6.20 34.55
C ILE A 199 -14.41 -6.08 35.69
N VAL A 200 -14.76 -5.42 36.79
CA VAL A 200 -13.89 -5.32 37.99
C VAL A 200 -13.46 -6.72 38.45
N SER A 201 -14.39 -7.67 38.50
CA SER A 201 -14.11 -9.05 38.88
C SER A 201 -13.15 -9.76 37.92
N GLN A 202 -13.21 -9.49 36.61
CA GLN A 202 -12.28 -10.05 35.63
C GLN A 202 -10.86 -9.47 35.77
N PHE A 203 -10.73 -8.16 36.01
CA PHE A 203 -9.43 -7.56 36.30
C PHE A 203 -8.82 -8.12 37.59
N ALA A 204 -9.64 -8.32 38.63
CA ALA A 204 -9.21 -8.90 39.89
C ALA A 204 -8.65 -10.33 39.73
N GLN A 205 -9.22 -11.16 38.84
CA GLN A 205 -8.67 -12.49 38.51
C GLN A 205 -7.26 -12.43 37.92
N SER A 206 -6.90 -11.30 37.30
CA SER A 206 -5.55 -11.04 36.77
C SER A 206 -4.65 -10.32 37.77
N GLY A 207 -5.08 -10.18 39.04
CA GLY A 207 -4.34 -9.46 40.08
C GLY A 207 -4.36 -7.94 39.94
N MET A 208 -5.28 -7.39 39.14
CA MET A 208 -5.44 -5.95 38.94
C MET A 208 -6.66 -5.45 39.72
N ASP A 209 -6.42 -4.56 40.69
CA ASP A 209 -7.47 -3.85 41.40
C ASP A 209 -7.78 -2.53 40.68
N VAL A 210 -8.94 -2.46 40.03
CA VAL A 210 -9.32 -1.35 39.14
C VAL A 210 -10.65 -0.72 39.55
N THR A 211 -10.79 0.57 39.30
CA THR A 211 -12.09 1.25 39.33
C THR A 211 -12.63 1.36 37.91
N VAL A 212 -13.85 0.90 37.66
CA VAL A 212 -14.53 1.04 36.37
C VAL A 212 -15.53 2.19 36.41
N ASN A 213 -15.47 3.07 35.42
CA ASN A 213 -16.33 4.23 35.25
C ASN A 213 -16.89 4.28 33.82
N ASN A 214 -17.91 5.11 33.58
CA ASN A 214 -18.46 5.39 32.24
C ASN A 214 -18.88 4.13 31.47
N PHE A 215 -19.31 3.09 32.18
CA PHE A 215 -19.72 1.83 31.57
C PHE A 215 -20.98 2.02 30.72
N THR A 216 -20.92 1.54 29.48
CA THR A 216 -22.07 1.41 28.58
C THR A 216 -21.97 0.09 27.83
N LEU A 217 -23.12 -0.48 27.55
CA LEU A 217 -23.28 -1.66 26.72
C LEU A 217 -24.40 -1.39 25.73
N THR A 218 -24.07 -1.44 24.44
CA THR A 218 -25.00 -1.07 23.36
C THR A 218 -24.97 -2.10 22.25
N ASN A 219 -26.10 -2.26 21.57
CA ASN A 219 -26.14 -3.05 20.33
C ASN A 219 -25.33 -2.31 19.26
N TYR A 220 -24.49 -3.06 18.56
CA TYR A 220 -23.64 -2.57 17.49
C TYR A 220 -23.94 -3.35 16.22
N ALA A 221 -24.61 -2.71 15.27
CA ALA A 221 -24.93 -3.32 13.99
C ALA A 221 -23.73 -3.22 13.04
N THR A 222 -23.40 -4.34 12.39
CA THR A 222 -22.36 -4.40 11.36
C THR A 222 -22.85 -5.17 10.16
N ASP A 223 -22.25 -4.93 8.99
CA ASP A 223 -22.50 -5.74 7.80
C ASP A 223 -22.03 -7.20 7.97
N LEU A 224 -21.19 -7.47 8.98
CA LEU A 224 -20.68 -8.81 9.30
C LEU A 224 -21.68 -9.64 10.11
N GLY A 225 -22.49 -8.99 10.97
CA GLY A 225 -23.42 -9.68 11.85
C GLY A 225 -23.88 -8.84 13.04
N ILE A 226 -24.44 -9.54 14.03
CA ILE A 226 -24.93 -8.93 15.28
C ILE A 226 -23.74 -8.66 16.18
N GLY A 227 -23.64 -7.43 16.68
CA GLY A 227 -22.59 -7.08 17.62
C GLY A 227 -23.06 -6.32 18.84
N TYR A 228 -22.16 -6.25 19.82
CA TYR A 228 -22.27 -5.47 21.03
C TYR A 228 -21.02 -4.61 21.18
N LEU A 229 -21.22 -3.34 21.53
CA LEU A 229 -20.15 -2.44 21.95
C LEU A 229 -20.24 -2.27 23.46
N THR A 230 -19.21 -2.73 24.16
CA THR A 230 -18.98 -2.39 25.55
C THR A 230 -17.93 -1.29 25.65
N SER A 231 -18.29 -0.18 26.26
CA SER A 231 -17.37 0.94 26.48
C SER A 231 -17.27 1.24 27.97
N PHE A 232 -16.06 1.43 28.48
CA PHE A 232 -15.82 1.82 29.86
C PHE A 232 -14.43 2.44 30.01
N ASP A 233 -14.25 3.22 31.07
CA ASP A 233 -12.95 3.68 31.51
C ASP A 233 -12.54 2.86 32.73
N TYR A 234 -11.30 2.42 32.80
CA TYR A 234 -10.77 1.84 34.04
C TYR A 234 -9.52 2.59 34.49
N THR A 235 -9.38 2.70 35.81
CA THR A 235 -8.20 3.31 36.44
C THR A 235 -7.40 2.26 37.18
N TYR A 236 -6.12 2.13 36.85
CA TYR A 236 -5.16 1.25 37.52
C TYR A 236 -3.87 2.00 37.81
N GLN A 237 -3.41 1.98 39.07
CA GLN A 237 -2.18 2.67 39.50
C GLN A 237 -2.07 4.15 39.04
N GLY A 238 -3.21 4.86 39.00
CA GLY A 238 -3.28 6.27 38.59
C GLY A 238 -3.34 6.51 37.07
N LEU A 239 -3.20 5.47 36.24
CA LEU A 239 -3.46 5.53 34.80
C LEU A 239 -4.95 5.29 34.54
N THR A 240 -5.59 6.15 33.76
CA THR A 240 -6.95 5.92 33.26
C THR A 240 -6.89 5.55 31.79
N VAL A 241 -7.50 4.42 31.44
CA VAL A 241 -7.55 3.89 30.08
C VAL A 241 -9.00 3.74 29.66
N LYS A 242 -9.33 4.30 28.50
CA LYS A 242 -10.63 4.08 27.86
C LYS A 242 -10.58 2.77 27.08
N ARG A 243 -11.60 1.94 27.25
CA ARG A 243 -11.69 0.63 26.62
C ARG A 243 -12.99 0.52 25.85
N ASN A 244 -12.88 0.24 24.56
CA ASN A 244 -14.02 -0.10 23.71
C ASN A 244 -13.85 -1.54 23.23
N ILE A 245 -14.88 -2.35 23.39
CA ILE A 245 -14.86 -3.77 23.03
C ILE A 245 -16.03 -4.02 22.09
N TYR A 246 -15.71 -4.30 20.83
CA TYR A 246 -16.67 -4.68 19.80
C TYR A 246 -16.66 -6.20 19.69
N ASP A 247 -17.74 -6.82 20.14
CA ASP A 247 -18.00 -8.23 19.92
C ASP A 247 -18.94 -8.39 18.74
N ILE A 248 -18.50 -9.07 17.68
CA ILE A 248 -19.27 -9.27 16.44
C ILE A 248 -19.37 -10.76 16.18
N TYR A 249 -20.60 -11.24 16.08
CA TYR A 249 -20.91 -12.65 15.85
C TYR A 249 -21.39 -12.88 14.44
N THR A 250 -20.71 -13.77 13.72
CA THR A 250 -20.98 -14.05 12.32
C THR A 250 -20.58 -15.49 11.97
N ASP A 251 -21.47 -16.25 11.34
CA ASP A 251 -21.23 -17.64 10.94
C ASP A 251 -20.52 -18.50 12.02
N LYS A 252 -21.01 -18.43 13.28
CA LYS A 252 -20.45 -19.09 14.50
C LYS A 252 -19.06 -18.63 14.95
N THR A 253 -18.49 -17.63 14.30
CA THR A 253 -17.22 -17.00 14.69
C THR A 253 -17.49 -15.77 15.56
N LEU A 254 -16.78 -15.64 16.67
CA LEU A 254 -16.67 -14.37 17.38
C LEU A 254 -15.45 -13.61 16.87
N ILE A 255 -15.70 -12.45 16.27
CA ILE A 255 -14.69 -11.43 16.07
C ILE A 255 -14.78 -10.48 17.25
N LYS A 256 -13.69 -10.34 18.00
CA LYS A 256 -13.60 -9.28 18.99
C LYS A 256 -12.51 -8.29 18.66
N VAL A 257 -12.88 -7.02 18.68
CA VAL A 257 -11.97 -5.88 18.52
C VAL A 257 -11.98 -5.11 19.82
N MET A 258 -10.87 -5.15 20.55
CA MET A 258 -10.66 -4.36 21.75
C MET A 258 -9.76 -3.17 21.42
N VAL A 259 -10.22 -1.97 21.73
CA VAL A 259 -9.45 -0.74 21.62
C VAL A 259 -9.05 -0.29 23.02
N SER A 260 -7.77 -0.03 23.22
CA SER A 260 -7.21 0.50 24.44
C SER A 260 -6.64 1.88 24.17
N ASP A 261 -7.24 2.91 24.78
CA ASP A 261 -6.83 4.30 24.63
C ASP A 261 -6.43 4.90 25.99
N PRO A 262 -5.12 5.02 26.28
CA PRO A 262 -4.63 5.67 27.50
C PRO A 262 -4.72 7.21 27.45
N GLY A 263 -5.48 7.78 26.51
CA GLY A 263 -5.60 9.23 26.31
C GLY A 263 -4.46 9.85 25.49
N LYS A 264 -3.76 9.03 24.70
CA LYS A 264 -2.65 9.48 23.85
C LYS A 264 -3.17 9.86 22.46
N THR A 265 -2.79 11.05 21.98
CA THR A 265 -3.06 11.45 20.60
C THR A 265 -2.29 10.57 19.63
N THR A 266 -2.99 10.01 18.64
CA THR A 266 -2.43 9.14 17.61
C THR A 266 -2.54 9.76 16.22
N THR A 267 -1.72 9.31 15.27
CA THR A 267 -1.87 9.66 13.85
C THR A 267 -1.66 8.41 13.00
N PRO A 268 -2.68 7.94 12.28
CA PRO A 268 -4.08 8.44 12.24
C PRO A 268 -4.80 8.30 13.59
N ASP A 269 -5.93 8.98 13.75
CA ASP A 269 -6.76 8.94 14.96
C ASP A 269 -7.26 7.53 15.26
N LEU A 270 -7.16 7.09 16.51
CA LEU A 270 -7.47 5.72 16.95
C LEU A 270 -8.93 5.32 16.68
N ASN A 271 -9.88 6.24 16.85
CA ASN A 271 -11.28 5.96 16.55
C ASN A 271 -11.50 5.83 15.03
N GLN A 272 -10.91 6.73 14.24
CA GLN A 272 -10.95 6.64 12.78
C GLN A 272 -10.35 5.32 12.27
N VAL A 273 -9.24 4.87 12.87
CA VAL A 273 -8.62 3.57 12.53
C VAL A 273 -9.54 2.42 12.90
N THR A 274 -10.14 2.46 14.09
CA THR A 274 -11.07 1.43 14.57
C THR A 274 -12.30 1.33 13.65
N ASP A 275 -12.95 2.44 13.33
CA ASP A 275 -14.12 2.48 12.45
C ASP A 275 -13.79 1.92 11.06
N TYR A 276 -12.61 2.26 10.53
CA TYR A 276 -12.17 1.76 9.24
C TYR A 276 -11.85 0.27 9.27
N LEU A 277 -11.18 -0.19 10.33
CA LEU A 277 -10.86 -1.59 10.55
C LEU A 277 -12.16 -2.41 10.59
N LEU A 278 -13.12 -2.03 11.43
CA LEU A 278 -14.40 -2.73 11.59
C LEU A 278 -15.16 -2.87 10.27
N LYS A 279 -15.16 -1.84 9.43
CA LYS A 279 -15.81 -1.85 8.09
C LYS A 279 -15.11 -2.72 7.06
N THR A 280 -13.83 -3.04 7.28
CA THR A 280 -12.99 -3.73 6.29
C THR A 280 -12.60 -5.14 6.69
N ILE A 281 -13.00 -5.58 7.88
CA ILE A 281 -12.86 -6.98 8.28
C ILE A 281 -13.68 -7.86 7.33
N GLN A 282 -13.06 -8.94 6.86
CA GLN A 282 -13.67 -9.96 6.02
C GLN A 282 -13.25 -11.33 6.53
N ILE A 283 -14.18 -12.28 6.58
CA ILE A 283 -13.89 -13.68 6.90
C ILE A 283 -14.02 -14.50 5.61
N SER A 284 -12.97 -15.23 5.27
CA SER A 284 -12.96 -16.24 4.21
C SER A 284 -13.50 -17.57 4.73
N LYS A 285 -14.32 -18.23 3.90
CA LYS A 285 -14.92 -19.55 4.17
C LYS A 285 -13.97 -20.68 3.79
#